data_AF-A0AAV1UMI3-F1
#
_entry.id   AF-A0AAV1UMI3-F1
#
_cell.length_a   1.000
_cell.length_b   1.000
_cell.length_c   1.000
_cell.angle_alpha   90.00
_cell.angle_beta   90.00
_cell.angle_gamma   90.00
#
_symmetry.space_group_name_H-M   'P 1'
#
loop_
_entity.id
_entity.type
_entity.pdbx_description
1 polymer ?
#
loop_
_entity_poly.entity_id
_entity_poly.type
_entity_poly.pdbx_seq_one_letter_code
_entity_poly.pdbx_strand_id
1 'polypeptide(L)'
;MKTQSWQLYQLAERIHWKALKNLLSSDPVLRILNPKLIGEIQGPISRPKVATNAVEGISAIIQLLRDAGYVAEAFDAIELLECDQDQVIHAFRSLYDKLIPLKGKCESAD
;
A
#
# COMPACT_ATOMS: atom_id res chain seq x y z
N MET A 1 18.03 15.81 25.27
CA MET A 1 16.89 16.04 24.36
C MET A 1 16.61 14.77 23.55
N LYS A 2 15.97 13.75 24.14
CA LYS A 2 15.60 12.50 23.43
C LYS A 2 14.10 12.41 23.12
N THR A 3 13.30 13.30 23.69
CA THR A 3 11.83 13.32 23.60
C THR A 3 11.31 13.93 22.30
N GLN A 4 12.07 14.83 21.67
CA GLN A 4 11.62 15.54 20.45
C GLN A 4 11.68 14.63 19.21
N SER A 5 12.70 13.76 19.11
CA SER A 5 12.86 12.83 17.99
C SER A 5 11.75 11.77 17.94
N TRP A 6 11.32 11.28 19.10
CA TRP A 6 10.23 10.29 19.17
C TRP A 6 8.87 10.89 18.79
N GLN A 7 8.58 12.13 19.18
CA GLN A 7 7.34 12.82 18.77
C GLN A 7 7.29 13.11 17.27
N LEU A 8 8.42 13.47 16.66
CA LEU A 8 8.52 13.69 15.20
C LEU A 8 8.33 12.38 14.43
N TYR A 9 8.89 11.27 14.93
CA TYR A 9 8.68 9.94 14.34
C TYR A 9 7.20 9.51 14.40
N GLN A 10 6.56 9.65 15.56
CA GLN A 10 5.12 9.37 15.74
C GLN A 10 4.23 10.23 14.82
N LEU A 11 4.60 11.50 14.62
CA LEU A 11 3.88 12.39 13.70
C LEU A 11 4.04 11.97 12.25
N ALA A 12 5.28 11.66 11.82
CA ALA A 12 5.55 11.18 10.46
C ALA A 12 4.78 9.89 10.16
N GLU A 13 4.80 8.93 11.09
CA GLU A 13 4.05 7.67 10.98
C GLU A 13 2.54 7.95 10.78
N ARG A 14 1.94 8.83 11.58
CA ARG A 14 0.51 9.19 11.42
C ARG A 14 0.22 9.87 10.08
N ILE A 15 1.11 10.73 9.59
CA ILE A 15 0.97 11.37 8.28
C ILE A 15 1.03 10.33 7.17
N HIS A 16 1.99 9.40 7.23
CA HIS A 16 2.11 8.31 6.25
C HIS A 16 0.87 7.41 6.25
N TRP A 17 0.36 7.02 7.43
CA TRP A 17 -0.89 6.27 7.54
C TRP A 17 -2.09 7.01 6.97
N LYS A 18 -2.20 8.33 7.22
CA LYS A 18 -3.27 9.15 6.66
C LYS A 18 -3.17 9.23 5.14
N ALA A 19 -1.97 9.42 4.60
CA ALA A 19 -1.72 9.47 3.17
C ALA A 19 -2.03 8.12 2.50
N LEU A 20 -1.66 7.00 3.12
CA LEU A 20 -1.98 5.66 2.65
C LEU A 20 -3.51 5.45 2.60
N LYS A 21 -4.23 5.73 3.69
CA LYS A 21 -5.70 5.62 3.71
C LYS A 21 -6.37 6.51 2.66
N ASN A 22 -5.86 7.73 2.47
CA ASN A 22 -6.36 8.63 1.44
C ASN A 22 -6.15 8.06 0.04
N LEU A 23 -4.98 7.47 -0.24
CA LEU A 23 -4.69 6.81 -1.51
C LEU A 23 -5.65 5.63 -1.74
N LEU A 24 -5.85 4.77 -0.74
CA LEU A 24 -6.74 3.60 -0.83
C LEU A 24 -8.19 3.99 -1.18
N SER A 25 -8.65 5.16 -0.72
CA SER A 25 -10.01 5.65 -1.03
C SER A 25 -10.08 6.52 -2.29
N SER A 26 -8.98 7.17 -2.69
CA SER A 26 -8.96 8.13 -3.80
C SER A 26 -8.60 7.50 -5.13
N ASP A 27 -7.78 6.46 -5.13
CA ASP A 27 -7.35 5.79 -6.37
C ASP A 27 -8.45 4.83 -6.84
N PRO A 28 -8.85 4.88 -8.13
CA PRO A 28 -9.97 4.08 -8.63
C PRO A 28 -9.73 2.58 -8.49
N VAL A 29 -8.51 2.11 -8.78
CA VAL A 29 -8.15 0.68 -8.71
C VAL A 29 -8.15 0.21 -7.26
N LEU A 30 -7.55 0.99 -6.36
CA LEU A 30 -7.50 0.65 -4.93
C LEU A 30 -8.88 0.75 -4.27
N ARG A 31 -9.74 1.65 -4.75
CA ARG A 31 -11.12 1.77 -4.28
C ARG A 31 -11.96 0.54 -4.64
N ILE A 32 -11.80 0.01 -5.86
CA ILE A 32 -12.49 -1.22 -6.30
C ILE A 32 -12.02 -2.42 -5.47
N LEU A 33 -10.70 -2.55 -5.26
CA LEU A 33 -10.13 -3.62 -4.42
C LEU A 33 -10.55 -3.53 -2.95
N ASN A 34 -10.95 -2.34 -2.49
CA ASN A 34 -11.38 -2.02 -1.13
C ASN A 34 -10.55 -2.76 -0.06
N PRO A 35 -9.23 -2.54 0.00
CA PRO A 35 -8.36 -3.31 0.86
C PRO A 35 -8.56 -2.97 2.33
N LYS A 36 -8.76 -4.01 3.13
CA LYS A 36 -8.93 -3.93 4.58
C LYS A 36 -7.68 -4.43 5.28
N LEU A 37 -7.14 -3.61 6.17
CA LEU A 37 -6.03 -3.98 7.02
C LEU A 37 -6.53 -4.96 8.09
N ILE A 38 -5.95 -6.17 8.16
CA ILE A 38 -6.36 -7.19 9.14
C ILE A 38 -5.39 -7.25 10.35
N GLY A 39 -4.34 -6.42 10.36
CA GLY A 39 -3.36 -6.39 11.45
C GLY A 39 -2.47 -5.14 11.42
N GLU A 40 -1.20 -5.28 11.77
CA GLU A 40 -0.17 -4.27 11.46
C GLU A 40 0.50 -4.58 10.11
N ILE A 41 1.08 -3.57 9.47
CA ILE A 41 1.91 -3.77 8.28
C ILE A 41 3.11 -4.62 8.70
N GLN A 42 3.11 -5.88 8.27
CA GLN A 42 4.10 -6.89 8.64
C GLN A 42 4.50 -7.67 7.39
N GLY A 43 5.70 -7.40 6.87
CA GLY A 43 6.22 -8.18 5.75
C GLY A 43 7.30 -7.46 4.93
N PRO A 44 8.11 -8.24 4.19
CA PRO A 44 9.06 -7.70 3.23
C PRO A 44 8.33 -7.23 1.96
N ILE A 45 7.92 -5.96 1.97
CA ILE A 45 7.22 -5.35 0.83
C ILE A 45 8.08 -5.50 -0.42
N SER A 46 7.66 -6.42 -1.27
CA SER A 46 8.43 -6.85 -2.43
C SER A 46 8.39 -5.75 -3.49
N ARG A 47 9.56 -5.49 -4.09
CA ARG A 47 9.67 -4.52 -5.18
C ARG A 47 8.70 -4.89 -6.31
N PRO A 48 8.11 -3.91 -6.99
CA PRO A 48 7.34 -4.16 -8.20
C PRO A 48 8.10 -5.08 -9.16
N LYS A 49 7.46 -6.15 -9.60
CA LYS A 49 7.70 -6.63 -10.96
C LYS A 49 7.03 -5.64 -11.91
N VAL A 50 7.73 -5.26 -12.98
CA VAL A 50 7.12 -4.47 -14.05
C VAL A 50 5.95 -5.28 -14.59
N ALA A 51 4.73 -4.80 -14.34
CA ALA A 51 3.54 -5.40 -14.90
C ALA A 51 3.50 -5.08 -16.41
N THR A 52 3.53 -6.13 -17.23
CA THR A 52 3.50 -5.99 -18.70
C THR A 52 2.07 -5.84 -19.22
N ASN A 53 1.08 -6.21 -18.41
CA ASN A 53 -0.35 -6.11 -18.69
C ASN A 53 -1.14 -5.73 -17.41
N ALA A 54 -2.40 -5.33 -17.58
CA ALA A 54 -3.27 -4.90 -16.48
C ALA A 54 -3.50 -5.98 -15.41
N VAL A 55 -3.69 -7.25 -15.82
CA VAL A 55 -3.96 -8.37 -14.90
C VAL A 55 -2.76 -8.69 -14.01
N GLU A 56 -1.54 -8.69 -14.56
CA GLU A 56 -0.31 -8.82 -13.78
C GLU A 56 -0.15 -7.65 -12.81
N GLY A 57 -0.51 -6.43 -13.23
CA GLY A 57 -0.50 -5.26 -12.36
C GLY A 57 -1.46 -5.40 -11.18
N ILE A 58 -2.69 -5.82 -11.45
CA ILE A 58 -3.71 -6.10 -10.43
C ILE A 58 -3.23 -7.18 -9.47
N SER A 59 -2.73 -8.30 -10.00
CA SER A 59 -2.21 -9.40 -9.19
C SER A 59 -1.05 -8.93 -8.30
N ALA A 60 -0.19 -8.06 -8.83
CA ALA A 60 0.89 -7.46 -8.06
C ALA A 60 0.35 -6.55 -6.94
N ILE A 61 -0.67 -5.72 -7.20
CA ILE A 61 -1.31 -4.89 -6.16
C ILE A 61 -1.87 -5.76 -5.04
N ILE A 62 -2.61 -6.81 -5.37
CA ILE A 62 -3.20 -7.73 -4.38
C ILE A 62 -2.11 -8.42 -3.56
N GLN A 63 -1.02 -8.83 -4.20
CA GLN A 63 0.12 -9.43 -3.52
C GLN A 63 0.83 -8.43 -2.59
N LEU A 64 0.97 -7.18 -3.02
CA LEU A 64 1.56 -6.09 -2.23
C LEU A 64 0.72 -5.77 -0.99
N LEU A 65 -0.60 -5.72 -1.16
CA LEU A 65 -1.55 -5.56 -0.07
C LEU A 65 -1.39 -6.70 0.94
N ARG A 66 -1.37 -7.96 0.46
CA ARG A 66 -1.18 -9.13 1.32
C ARG A 66 0.12 -9.08 2.12
N ASP A 67 1.22 -8.71 1.47
CA ASP A 67 2.53 -8.59 2.12
C ASP A 67 2.54 -7.46 3.16
N ALA A 68 1.78 -6.40 2.92
CA ALA A 68 1.55 -5.33 3.89
C ALA A 68 0.47 -5.65 4.94
N GLY A 69 -0.05 -6.88 5.02
CA GLY A 69 -1.09 -7.25 5.99
C GLY A 69 -2.51 -6.77 5.65
N TYR A 70 -2.74 -6.34 4.42
CA TYR A 70 -4.05 -6.02 3.86
C TYR A 70 -4.64 -7.22 3.09
N VAL A 71 -5.96 -7.30 3.08
CA VAL A 71 -6.70 -8.22 2.22
C VAL A 71 -7.68 -7.40 1.41
N ALA A 72 -7.72 -7.66 0.10
CA ALA A 72 -8.79 -7.16 -0.75
C ALA A 72 -10.12 -7.80 -0.30
N GLU A 73 -11.15 -6.98 -0.07
CA GLU A 73 -12.50 -7.49 0.20
C GLU A 73 -13.13 -8.04 -1.09
N ALA A 74 -14.43 -8.34 -1.08
CA ALA A 74 -15.15 -8.64 -2.31
C ALA A 74 -15.06 -7.44 -3.26
N PHE A 75 -14.37 -7.61 -4.39
CA PHE A 75 -14.22 -6.60 -5.43
C PHE A 75 -14.85 -7.07 -6.73
N ASP A 76 -15.31 -6.11 -7.54
CA ASP A 76 -15.83 -6.41 -8.88
C ASP A 76 -14.65 -6.56 -9.86
N ALA A 77 -14.45 -7.78 -10.36
CA ALA A 77 -13.37 -8.06 -11.30
C ALA A 77 -13.61 -7.44 -12.68
N ILE A 78 -14.87 -7.16 -13.06
CA ILE A 78 -15.21 -6.51 -14.33
C ILE A 78 -14.81 -5.05 -14.27
N GLU A 79 -15.21 -4.30 -13.23
CA GLU A 79 -14.77 -2.90 -13.06
C GLU A 79 -13.24 -2.78 -12.98
N LEU A 80 -12.58 -3.76 -12.37
CA LEU A 80 -11.12 -3.77 -12.25
C LEU A 80 -10.42 -4.04 -13.58
N LEU A 81 -11.02 -4.85 -14.47
CA LEU A 81 -10.54 -5.12 -15.83
C LEU A 81 -10.83 -3.97 -16.79
N GLU A 82 -11.83 -3.13 -16.50
CA GLU A 82 -12.11 -1.89 -17.24
C GLU A 82 -11.10 -0.77 -16.93
N CYS A 83 -10.27 -0.92 -15.89
CA CYS A 83 -9.20 0.03 -15.60
C CYS A 83 -8.04 -0.10 -16.59
N ASP A 84 -7.56 1.03 -17.10
CA ASP A 84 -6.37 1.07 -17.94
C ASP A 84 -5.13 0.51 -17.23
N GLN A 85 -4.25 -0.10 -18.02
CA GLN A 85 -2.95 -0.56 -17.53
C GLN A 85 -2.14 0.56 -16.87
N ASP A 86 -2.21 1.79 -17.37
CA ASP A 86 -1.50 2.93 -16.77
C ASP A 86 -2.06 3.26 -15.37
N GLN A 87 -3.39 3.22 -15.20
CA GLN A 87 -4.04 3.42 -13.89
C GLN A 87 -3.61 2.34 -12.89
N VAL A 88 -3.56 1.07 -13.32
CA VAL A 88 -3.11 -0.05 -12.48
C VAL A 88 -1.64 0.12 -12.10
N ILE A 89 -0.77 0.48 -13.04
CA ILE A 89 0.67 0.70 -12.76
C ILE A 89 0.86 1.90 -11.82
N HIS A 90 0.10 2.98 -12.03
CA HIS A 90 0.11 4.16 -11.16
C HIS A 90 -0.34 3.82 -9.74
N ALA A 91 -1.45 3.10 -9.59
CA ALA A 91 -1.99 2.65 -8.32
C ALA A 91 -0.97 1.78 -7.56
N PHE A 92 -0.36 0.82 -8.26
CA PHE A 92 0.69 -0.03 -7.70
C PHE A 92 1.88 0.80 -7.18
N ARG A 93 2.43 1.69 -8.02
CA ARG A 93 3.60 2.50 -7.65
C ARG A 93 3.30 3.41 -6.47
N SER A 94 2.14 4.05 -6.50
CA SER A 94 1.67 4.94 -5.43
C SER A 94 1.51 4.17 -4.11
N LEU A 95 0.94 2.96 -4.18
CA LEU A 95 0.76 2.10 -3.01
C LEU A 95 2.12 1.69 -2.43
N TYR A 96 3.04 1.22 -3.28
CA TYR A 96 4.39 0.85 -2.87
C TYR A 96 5.13 2.01 -2.20
N ASP A 97 5.13 3.20 -2.81
CA ASP A 97 5.78 4.40 -2.28
C ASP A 97 5.25 4.79 -0.88
N LYS A 98 3.94 4.62 -0.64
CA LYS A 98 3.32 4.93 0.66
C LYS A 98 3.58 3.87 1.71
N LEU A 99 3.77 2.61 1.30
CA LEU A 99 4.03 1.51 2.20
C LEU A 99 5.51 1.43 2.64
N ILE A 100 6.46 1.86 1.81
CA ILE A 100 7.89 1.88 2.13
C ILE A 100 8.24 2.61 3.44
N PRO A 101 7.80 3.87 3.68
CA PRO A 101 8.13 4.57 4.92
C PRO A 101 7.47 3.95 6.16
N LEU A 102 6.38 3.20 5.98
CA LEU A 102 5.67 2.51 7.06
C LEU A 102 6.36 1.19 7.48
N LYS A 103 7.25 0.64 6.66
CA LYS A 103 8.08 -0.54 6.99
C LYS A 103 9.12 -0.24 8.07
N GLY A 104 9.41 1.03 8.35
CA GLY A 104 10.50 1.47 9.24
C GLY A 104 10.35 1.12 10.73
N LYS A 105 9.64 0.05 11.08
CA LYS A 105 9.50 -0.43 12.45
C LYS A 105 10.55 -1.52 12.71
N CYS A 106 11.38 -1.23 13.73
CA CYS A 106 12.49 -2.00 14.30
C CYS A 106 13.88 -1.85 13.63
N GLU A 107 14.52 -0.70 13.79
CA GLU A 107 15.89 -0.74 14.29
C GLU A 107 15.80 -0.87 15.81
N SER A 108 15.90 -2.11 16.28
CA SER A 108 16.00 -2.46 17.70
C SER A 108 17.36 -1.98 18.22
N ALA A 109 17.32 -1.41 19.41
CA ALA A 109 18.46 -1.01 20.22
C ALA A 109 19.54 -2.09 20.34
N ASP A 110 20.79 -1.64 20.27
CA ASP A 110 21.89 -2.17 21.08
C ASP A 110 22.45 -1.01 21.93
#